data_AF-A0A8B3RZN0-F1
#
_entry.id   AF-A0A8B3RZN0-F1
#
_cell.length_a   1.000
_cell.length_b   1.000
_cell.length_c   1.000
_cell.angle_alpha   90.00
_cell.angle_beta   90.00
_cell.angle_gamma   90.00
#
_symmetry.space_group_name_H-M   'P 1'
#
loop_
_entity.id
_entity.type
_entity.pdbx_description
1 polymer ?
#
loop_
_entity_poly.entity_id
_entity_poly.type
_entity_poly.pdbx_seq_one_letter_code
_entity_poly.pdbx_strand_id
1 'polypeptide(L)'
;MENLTNKIIIERIEMAFGKRIVFFVGAGISVPSGVRDFKKLTEEVIQTLADDELEELEEKDLEKKKKDYELLTENIRPEVMYQMAMDELDSKVLYSLEMLEGYEPNYYHYFLAEVIRRGNWVFTTNQDNLIEEACKRRGMKPEVDFKTYYGRGNDEDFREYLRYINSGDIYRGCIFKLHGSIEEDARGEEKYKTVRFSLRQVGEGLFGPRKEVLEYFLKEFDFCFIGYRCRDDFSVFPVLSSTKSDKNIFWSRFDEGPLSLYIPKEDRLLWETEKEENKPLDEKRNLDLLNINEVLLQRGKKFVFSGNLGEFINVKLPTLLGVKNLSFDEEKAREKGKAKESGAFFRWAKSKEKFERYLFLGRLFEHAGKLNNGIESCSKALGEAKNDFQLIRAKQKLADLYYRRQEGDDEGEASKLYEQCINSSKDPLERASLKASLSNILRRRGKDFYSEAYVTAEKAKEEFETYIIEGKGKGLDYARCLNIHGLALYSIGKFEEARKSCSDSINVKQDLGDVDGIAESENGISLAFTQEGRRLKDQGNKEEAKDKFFKAIEHARRALDCRRKIGNFRGYAQNSRNLAWPNSELMKLASKEDEDKNTSKKQEMVTKPG
;
A
#
# COMPACT_ATOMS: atom_id res chain seq x y z
N MET A 1 -1.89 19.06 -42.95
CA MET A 1 -1.34 19.09 -41.57
C MET A 1 -1.30 17.70 -40.95
N GLU A 2 -2.40 16.94 -40.98
CA GLU A 2 -2.50 15.56 -40.48
C GLU A 2 -1.39 14.62 -41.00
N ASN A 3 -1.02 14.73 -42.28
CA ASN A 3 0.04 13.92 -42.89
C ASN A 3 1.46 14.25 -42.37
N LEU A 4 1.72 15.49 -41.93
CA LEU A 4 3.03 15.90 -41.40
C LEU A 4 3.16 15.53 -39.92
N THR A 5 2.11 15.73 -39.13
CA THR A 5 2.05 15.29 -37.73
C THR A 5 2.18 13.78 -37.63
N ASN A 6 1.47 13.02 -38.46
CA ASN A 6 1.60 11.57 -38.54
C ASN A 6 3.02 11.17 -38.96
N LYS A 7 3.64 11.85 -39.93
CA LYS A 7 5.02 11.55 -40.33
C LYS A 7 6.02 11.79 -39.19
N ILE A 8 5.90 12.88 -38.43
CA ILE A 8 6.76 13.16 -37.27
C ILE A 8 6.54 12.12 -36.17
N ILE A 9 5.28 11.76 -35.90
CA ILE A 9 4.95 10.73 -34.92
C ILE A 9 5.54 9.38 -35.34
N ILE A 10 5.36 8.98 -36.61
CA ILE A 10 5.94 7.77 -37.21
C ILE A 10 7.46 7.82 -37.11
N GLU A 11 8.13 8.90 -37.54
CA GLU A 11 9.59 9.03 -37.47
C GLU A 11 10.10 8.91 -36.02
N ARG A 12 9.40 9.49 -35.05
CA ARG A 12 9.77 9.39 -33.62
C ARG A 12 9.55 7.99 -33.06
N ILE A 13 8.44 7.38 -33.42
CA ILE A 13 8.11 5.97 -33.16
C ILE A 13 9.22 5.12 -33.76
N GLU A 14 9.46 5.14 -35.07
CA GLU A 14 10.53 4.43 -35.77
C GLU A 14 11.93 4.67 -35.20
N MET A 15 12.29 5.91 -34.85
CA MET A 15 13.54 6.22 -34.16
C MET A 15 13.64 5.55 -32.79
N ALA A 16 12.52 5.48 -32.04
CA ALA A 16 12.46 4.73 -30.80
C ALA A 16 12.60 3.21 -31.05
N PHE A 17 12.07 2.66 -32.15
CA PHE A 17 12.22 1.24 -32.50
C PHE A 17 13.60 0.85 -33.06
N GLY A 18 14.30 1.78 -33.71
CA GLY A 18 15.64 1.58 -34.27
C GLY A 18 16.76 1.68 -33.24
N LYS A 19 16.47 2.20 -32.04
CA LYS A 19 17.38 2.26 -30.88
C LYS A 19 16.97 1.25 -29.83
N ARG A 20 17.90 0.93 -28.92
CA ARG A 20 17.61 0.17 -27.70
C ARG A 20 16.79 1.05 -26.76
N ILE A 21 15.51 0.75 -26.60
CA ILE A 21 14.56 1.48 -25.75
C ILE A 21 13.82 0.52 -24.82
N VAL A 22 13.34 1.04 -23.69
CA VAL A 22 12.48 0.31 -22.75
C VAL A 22 11.03 0.71 -22.93
N PHE A 23 10.13 -0.26 -23.01
CA PHE A 23 8.69 -0.04 -22.96
C PHE A 23 8.19 -0.33 -21.55
N PHE A 24 7.49 0.61 -20.93
CA PHE A 24 6.80 0.39 -19.67
C PHE A 24 5.29 0.40 -19.92
N VAL A 25 4.63 -0.71 -19.65
CA VAL A 25 3.22 -0.89 -20.00
C VAL A 25 2.36 -1.21 -18.77
N GLY A 26 1.14 -0.68 -18.75
CA GLY A 26 0.18 -0.92 -17.67
C GLY A 26 -1.10 -1.57 -18.17
N ALA A 27 -2.09 -1.73 -17.29
CA ALA A 27 -3.32 -2.50 -17.57
C ALA A 27 -4.09 -1.99 -18.80
N GLY A 28 -3.90 -0.73 -19.20
CA GLY A 28 -4.52 -0.15 -20.38
C GLY A 28 -4.24 -0.90 -21.69
N ILE A 29 -3.12 -1.65 -21.81
CA ILE A 29 -2.84 -2.45 -23.00
C ILE A 29 -3.70 -3.71 -23.10
N SER A 30 -4.20 -4.21 -21.96
CA SER A 30 -5.01 -5.43 -21.87
C SER A 30 -6.51 -5.14 -21.98
N VAL A 31 -6.93 -3.88 -21.83
CA VAL A 31 -8.33 -3.45 -21.94
C VAL A 31 -8.99 -3.85 -23.27
N PRO A 32 -8.38 -3.65 -24.46
CA PRO A 32 -8.99 -4.08 -25.71
C PRO A 32 -9.23 -5.60 -25.77
N SER A 33 -8.40 -6.39 -25.09
CA SER A 33 -8.57 -7.84 -24.99
C SER A 33 -9.74 -8.25 -24.08
N GLY A 34 -10.39 -7.30 -23.41
CA GLY A 34 -11.46 -7.56 -22.44
C GLY A 34 -10.95 -7.99 -21.05
N VAL A 35 -9.63 -7.93 -20.82
CA VAL A 35 -9.05 -8.21 -19.50
C VAL A 35 -9.48 -7.11 -18.54
N ARG A 36 -9.94 -7.50 -17.36
CA ARG A 36 -10.30 -6.57 -16.29
C ARG A 36 -9.05 -5.91 -15.75
N ASP A 37 -9.11 -4.59 -15.53
CA ASP A 37 -8.11 -3.96 -14.69
C ASP A 37 -8.33 -4.38 -13.22
N PHE A 38 -7.32 -4.16 -12.39
CA PHE A 38 -7.33 -4.65 -11.01
C PHE A 38 -8.41 -3.97 -10.14
N LYS A 39 -8.89 -2.76 -10.53
CA LYS A 39 -10.03 -2.10 -9.90
C LYS A 39 -11.32 -2.89 -10.17
N LYS A 40 -11.60 -3.19 -11.45
CA LYS A 40 -12.79 -3.99 -11.83
C LYS A 40 -12.74 -5.40 -11.25
N LEU A 41 -11.56 -6.01 -11.20
CA LEU A 41 -11.39 -7.30 -10.55
C LEU A 41 -11.74 -7.24 -9.06
N THR A 42 -11.26 -6.21 -8.36
CA THR A 42 -11.54 -6.00 -6.93
C THR A 42 -13.04 -5.81 -6.68
N GLU A 43 -13.71 -5.02 -7.53
CA GLU A 43 -15.16 -4.83 -7.48
C GLU A 43 -15.92 -6.16 -7.60
N GLU A 44 -15.59 -6.98 -8.60
CA GLU A 44 -16.23 -8.29 -8.81
C GLU A 44 -15.94 -9.28 -7.68
N VAL A 45 -14.75 -9.23 -7.09
CA VAL A 45 -14.39 -10.04 -5.92
C VAL A 45 -15.23 -9.65 -4.71
N ILE A 46 -15.35 -8.35 -4.40
CA ILE A 46 -16.17 -7.87 -3.29
C ILE A 46 -17.63 -8.24 -3.52
N GLN A 47 -18.16 -8.02 -4.72
CA GLN A 47 -19.53 -8.41 -5.08
C GLN A 47 -19.76 -9.91 -4.83
N THR A 48 -18.86 -10.76 -5.32
CA THR A 48 -19.02 -12.21 -5.16
C THR A 48 -18.96 -12.67 -3.69
N LEU A 49 -18.21 -11.95 -2.85
CA LEU A 49 -17.98 -12.32 -1.45
C LEU A 49 -18.99 -11.75 -0.46
N ALA A 50 -19.60 -10.59 -0.77
CA ALA A 50 -20.34 -9.81 0.21
C ALA A 50 -21.61 -9.13 -0.31
N ASP A 51 -22.08 -9.42 -1.53
CA ASP A 51 -23.26 -8.73 -2.10
C ASP A 51 -24.55 -8.96 -1.31
N ASP A 52 -24.78 -10.22 -0.90
CA ASP A 52 -25.93 -10.59 -0.08
C ASP A 52 -25.87 -9.92 1.30
N GLU A 53 -24.69 -9.94 1.93
CA GLU A 53 -24.47 -9.34 3.25
C GLU A 53 -24.62 -7.82 3.23
N LEU A 54 -24.15 -7.17 2.17
CA LEU A 54 -24.30 -5.72 1.98
C LEU A 54 -25.76 -5.35 1.72
N GLU A 55 -26.50 -6.15 0.96
CA GLU A 55 -27.95 -5.95 0.75
C GLU A 55 -28.75 -6.14 2.04
N GLU A 56 -28.37 -7.13 2.87
CA GLU A 56 -28.97 -7.33 4.18
C GLU A 56 -28.68 -6.15 5.11
N LEU A 57 -27.48 -5.56 5.10
CA LEU A 57 -27.12 -4.37 5.90
C LEU A 57 -27.90 -3.14 5.48
N GLU A 58 -28.00 -2.88 4.19
CA GLU A 58 -28.70 -1.70 3.69
C GLU A 58 -30.23 -1.86 3.66
N GLU A 59 -30.79 -2.88 4.31
CA GLU A 59 -32.22 -3.18 4.36
C GLU A 59 -32.88 -3.21 2.96
N LYS A 60 -32.13 -3.71 1.95
CA LYS A 60 -32.50 -3.73 0.53
C LYS A 60 -32.61 -2.36 -0.15
N ASP A 61 -32.02 -1.31 0.43
CA ASP A 61 -31.82 -0.01 -0.23
C ASP A 61 -30.71 -0.11 -1.28
N LEU A 62 -31.11 -0.27 -2.54
CA LEU A 62 -30.20 -0.42 -3.67
C LEU A 62 -29.31 0.82 -3.90
N GLU A 63 -29.78 2.02 -3.55
CA GLU A 63 -29.02 3.25 -3.76
C GLU A 63 -27.90 3.38 -2.70
N LYS A 64 -28.18 3.01 -1.45
CA LYS A 64 -27.13 2.95 -0.42
C LYS A 64 -26.14 1.83 -0.70
N LYS A 65 -26.60 0.63 -1.07
CA LYS A 65 -25.75 -0.50 -1.49
C LYS A 65 -24.77 -0.07 -2.59
N LYS A 66 -25.27 0.64 -3.61
CA LYS A 66 -24.43 1.18 -4.69
C LYS A 66 -23.39 2.18 -4.19
N LYS A 67 -23.76 3.11 -3.33
CA LYS A 67 -22.83 4.10 -2.75
C LYS A 67 -21.75 3.43 -1.92
N ASP A 68 -22.10 2.41 -1.15
CA ASP A 68 -21.13 1.66 -0.36
C ASP A 68 -20.18 0.85 -1.26
N TYR A 69 -20.67 0.24 -2.34
CA TYR A 69 -19.79 -0.36 -3.34
C TYR A 69 -18.80 0.63 -3.94
N GLU A 70 -19.28 1.79 -4.38
CA GLU A 70 -18.43 2.84 -4.93
C GLU A 70 -17.39 3.28 -3.90
N LEU A 71 -17.80 3.48 -2.64
CA LEU A 71 -16.91 3.84 -1.55
C LEU A 71 -15.83 2.77 -1.29
N LEU A 72 -16.22 1.50 -1.15
CA LEU A 72 -15.31 0.40 -0.84
C LEU A 72 -14.30 0.19 -1.98
N THR A 73 -14.76 0.28 -3.24
CA THR A 73 -13.90 0.08 -4.42
C THR A 73 -13.02 1.29 -4.76
N GLU A 74 -13.40 2.50 -4.35
CA GLU A 74 -12.57 3.70 -4.54
C GLU A 74 -11.57 3.92 -3.40
N ASN A 75 -11.92 3.57 -2.16
CA ASN A 75 -11.08 3.86 -0.99
C ASN A 75 -10.18 2.71 -0.56
N ILE A 76 -10.48 1.47 -0.98
CA ILE A 76 -9.69 0.31 -0.60
C ILE A 76 -8.82 -0.10 -1.78
N ARG A 77 -7.51 -0.11 -1.55
CA ARG A 77 -6.55 -0.59 -2.54
C ARG A 77 -6.76 -2.09 -2.77
N PRO A 78 -6.67 -2.58 -4.00
CA PRO A 78 -6.85 -3.99 -4.31
C PRO A 78 -6.01 -4.92 -3.44
N GLU A 79 -4.74 -4.59 -3.22
CA GLU A 79 -3.84 -5.46 -2.47
C GLU A 79 -4.20 -5.52 -0.98
N VAL A 80 -4.69 -4.40 -0.42
CA VAL A 80 -5.23 -4.35 0.93
C VAL A 80 -6.54 -5.16 1.01
N MET A 81 -7.42 -5.06 0.00
CA MET A 81 -8.63 -5.90 -0.10
C MET A 81 -8.27 -7.39 -0.08
N TYR A 82 -7.33 -7.82 -0.93
CA TYR A 82 -6.87 -9.20 -0.98
C TYR A 82 -6.27 -9.66 0.35
N GLN A 83 -5.48 -8.81 1.03
CA GLN A 83 -4.95 -9.14 2.35
C GLN A 83 -6.06 -9.33 3.38
N MET A 84 -7.06 -8.44 3.42
CA MET A 84 -8.21 -8.56 4.30
C MET A 84 -9.03 -9.82 4.00
N ALA A 85 -9.24 -10.16 2.73
CA ALA A 85 -9.94 -11.37 2.35
C ALA A 85 -9.15 -12.64 2.72
N MET A 86 -7.82 -12.64 2.58
CA MET A 86 -6.97 -13.77 2.99
C MET A 86 -7.01 -13.99 4.51
N ASP A 87 -7.05 -12.91 5.29
CA ASP A 87 -7.05 -12.97 6.75
C ASP A 87 -8.43 -13.34 7.34
N GLU A 88 -9.53 -12.83 6.75
CA GLU A 88 -10.88 -13.07 7.25
C GLU A 88 -11.54 -14.32 6.65
N LEU A 89 -11.16 -14.70 5.43
CA LEU A 89 -11.67 -15.88 4.73
C LEU A 89 -10.56 -16.95 4.66
N ASP A 90 -9.80 -16.99 3.56
CA ASP A 90 -8.59 -17.79 3.40
C ASP A 90 -7.84 -17.40 2.10
N SER A 91 -6.68 -18.01 1.85
CA SER A 91 -5.82 -17.71 0.69
C SER A 91 -6.42 -18.06 -0.68
N LYS A 92 -7.50 -18.84 -0.74
CA LYS A 92 -8.18 -19.21 -1.99
C LYS A 92 -8.94 -18.05 -2.63
N VAL A 93 -9.05 -16.89 -1.97
CA VAL A 93 -9.47 -15.65 -2.65
C VAL A 93 -8.63 -15.36 -3.90
N LEU A 94 -7.38 -15.81 -3.93
CA LEU A 94 -6.48 -15.69 -5.08
C LEU A 94 -6.98 -16.45 -6.31
N TYR A 95 -7.90 -17.41 -6.19
CA TYR A 95 -8.55 -18.02 -7.35
C TYR A 95 -9.28 -17.01 -8.21
N SER A 96 -9.69 -15.85 -7.67
CA SER A 96 -10.27 -14.76 -8.48
C SER A 96 -9.36 -14.29 -9.60
N LEU A 97 -8.04 -14.48 -9.49
CA LEU A 97 -7.09 -14.15 -10.57
C LEU A 97 -7.30 -15.00 -11.83
N GLU A 98 -8.08 -16.10 -11.76
CA GLU A 98 -8.49 -16.88 -12.94
C GLU A 98 -9.35 -16.07 -13.92
N MET A 99 -9.95 -14.95 -13.44
CA MET A 99 -10.67 -13.97 -14.23
C MET A 99 -9.76 -13.08 -15.09
N LEU A 100 -8.44 -13.19 -14.95
CA LEU A 100 -7.45 -12.52 -15.81
C LEU A 100 -6.93 -13.44 -16.93
N GLU A 101 -7.40 -14.69 -16.98
CA GLU A 101 -6.87 -15.72 -17.85
C GLU A 101 -7.76 -16.08 -19.04
N GLY A 102 -7.15 -16.60 -20.10
CA GLY A 102 -7.84 -17.18 -21.25
C GLY A 102 -8.30 -16.16 -22.30
N TYR A 103 -7.83 -14.92 -22.17
CA TYR A 103 -8.06 -13.84 -23.13
C TYR A 103 -7.13 -13.96 -24.34
N GLU A 104 -7.49 -13.26 -25.42
CA GLU A 104 -6.73 -13.25 -26.67
C GLU A 104 -5.83 -12.02 -26.74
N PRO A 105 -4.56 -12.16 -27.17
CA PRO A 105 -3.70 -11.00 -27.38
C PRO A 105 -4.26 -10.07 -28.46
N ASN A 106 -4.35 -8.78 -28.15
CA ASN A 106 -4.71 -7.72 -29.10
C ASN A 106 -3.47 -7.09 -29.79
N TYR A 107 -3.70 -6.04 -30.59
CA TYR A 107 -2.68 -5.32 -31.36
C TYR A 107 -1.52 -4.76 -30.51
N TYR A 108 -1.75 -4.33 -29.25
CA TYR A 108 -0.67 -3.89 -28.36
C TYR A 108 0.28 -5.04 -28.01
N HIS A 109 -0.26 -6.21 -27.71
CA HIS A 109 0.55 -7.37 -27.33
C HIS A 109 1.40 -7.86 -28.50
N TYR A 110 0.83 -7.94 -29.70
CA TYR A 110 1.60 -8.32 -30.90
C TYR A 110 2.64 -7.27 -31.31
N PHE A 111 2.35 -6.00 -31.04
CA PHE A 111 3.31 -4.93 -31.17
C PHE A 111 4.48 -5.10 -30.18
N LEU A 112 4.18 -5.34 -28.90
CA LEU A 112 5.21 -5.59 -27.88
C LEU A 112 6.00 -6.87 -28.16
N ALA A 113 5.38 -7.91 -28.71
CA ALA A 113 6.09 -9.11 -29.17
C ALA A 113 7.12 -8.79 -30.26
N GLU A 114 6.79 -7.89 -31.20
CA GLU A 114 7.76 -7.43 -32.21
C GLU A 114 8.88 -6.57 -31.60
N VAL A 115 8.55 -5.74 -30.61
CA VAL A 115 9.53 -4.98 -29.82
C VAL A 115 10.54 -5.91 -29.14
N ILE A 116 10.05 -6.96 -28.47
CA ILE A 116 10.87 -7.96 -27.78
C ILE A 116 11.72 -8.74 -28.78
N ARG A 117 11.15 -9.16 -29.91
CA ARG A 117 11.87 -9.86 -30.99
C ARG A 117 13.04 -9.05 -31.55
N ARG A 118 12.93 -7.72 -31.56
CA ARG A 118 14.02 -6.80 -31.95
C ARG A 118 15.07 -6.60 -30.86
N GLY A 119 14.88 -7.20 -29.69
CA GLY A 119 15.79 -7.19 -28.55
C GLY A 119 15.62 -5.99 -27.61
N ASN A 120 14.47 -5.32 -27.64
CA ASN A 120 14.13 -4.28 -26.65
C ASN A 120 13.57 -4.93 -25.37
N TRP A 121 13.31 -4.11 -24.35
CA TRP A 121 12.82 -4.56 -23.05
C TRP A 121 11.42 -4.05 -22.77
N VAL A 122 10.62 -4.88 -22.10
CA VAL A 122 9.28 -4.52 -21.65
C VAL A 122 9.21 -4.67 -20.14
N PHE A 123 8.84 -3.61 -19.44
CA PHE A 123 8.41 -3.63 -18.05
C PHE A 123 6.90 -3.56 -17.98
N THR A 124 6.27 -4.31 -17.08
CA THR A 124 4.83 -4.28 -16.90
C THR A 124 4.41 -4.49 -15.46
N THR A 125 3.30 -3.87 -15.08
CA THR A 125 2.56 -4.14 -13.84
C THR A 125 1.44 -5.16 -14.03
N ASN A 126 1.21 -5.64 -15.26
CA ASN A 126 0.13 -6.58 -15.55
C ASN A 126 0.50 -7.99 -15.09
N GLN A 127 -0.46 -8.70 -14.52
CA GLN A 127 -0.31 -10.09 -14.10
C GLN A 127 -0.69 -11.10 -15.21
N ASP A 128 -1.53 -10.70 -16.17
CA ASP A 128 -1.94 -11.51 -17.33
C ASP A 128 -0.73 -11.89 -18.21
N ASN A 129 -0.87 -12.94 -19.04
CA ASN A 129 0.21 -13.48 -19.87
C ASN A 129 0.10 -13.10 -21.36
N LEU A 130 -0.64 -12.04 -21.72
CA LEU A 130 -0.95 -11.77 -23.12
C LEU A 130 0.26 -11.32 -23.95
N ILE A 131 1.27 -10.70 -23.34
CA ILE A 131 2.53 -10.34 -24.03
C ILE A 131 3.32 -11.61 -24.37
N GLU A 132 3.46 -12.50 -23.39
CA GLU A 132 4.14 -13.79 -23.52
C GLU A 132 3.44 -14.66 -24.57
N GLU A 133 2.11 -14.72 -24.54
CA GLU A 133 1.29 -15.46 -25.50
C GLU A 133 1.43 -14.88 -26.92
N ALA A 134 1.46 -13.56 -27.07
CA ALA A 134 1.74 -12.93 -28.37
C ALA A 134 3.14 -13.30 -28.91
N CYS A 135 4.15 -13.40 -28.03
CA CYS A 135 5.49 -13.87 -28.42
C CYS A 135 5.45 -15.32 -28.91
N LYS A 136 4.83 -16.22 -28.13
CA LYS A 136 4.69 -17.65 -28.48
C LYS A 136 3.98 -17.83 -29.84
N ARG A 137 2.88 -17.11 -30.08
CA ARG A 137 2.12 -17.17 -31.35
C ARG A 137 2.90 -16.66 -32.56
N ARG A 138 3.89 -15.81 -32.35
CA ARG A 138 4.83 -15.38 -33.38
C ARG A 138 5.99 -16.35 -33.61
N GLY A 139 5.95 -17.51 -32.96
CA GLY A 139 6.97 -18.56 -33.09
C GLY A 139 8.21 -18.34 -32.22
N MET A 140 8.20 -17.37 -31.30
CA MET A 140 9.30 -17.14 -30.37
C MET A 140 9.25 -18.18 -29.25
N LYS A 141 10.38 -18.81 -28.95
CA LYS A 141 10.54 -19.81 -27.90
C LYS A 141 10.92 -19.14 -26.57
N PRO A 142 10.17 -19.37 -25.48
CA PRO A 142 10.56 -18.92 -24.15
C PRO A 142 11.96 -19.44 -23.76
N GLU A 143 12.70 -18.64 -23.00
CA GLU A 143 14.08 -18.89 -22.54
C GLU A 143 15.14 -18.98 -23.67
N VAL A 144 14.73 -18.88 -24.94
CA VAL A 144 15.62 -18.88 -26.12
C VAL A 144 15.54 -17.56 -26.86
N ASP A 145 14.34 -17.17 -27.29
CA ASP A 145 14.09 -15.94 -28.06
C ASP A 145 13.67 -14.77 -27.16
N PHE A 146 13.09 -15.07 -25.99
CA PHE A 146 12.76 -14.08 -24.96
C PHE A 146 12.77 -14.71 -23.56
N LYS A 147 13.04 -13.91 -22.53
CA LYS A 147 13.01 -14.34 -21.12
C LYS A 147 12.09 -13.45 -20.30
N THR A 148 11.31 -14.06 -19.40
CA THR A 148 10.37 -13.36 -18.52
C THR A 148 10.85 -13.44 -17.07
N TYR A 149 10.98 -12.27 -16.44
CA TYR A 149 11.36 -12.09 -15.05
C TYR A 149 10.12 -11.62 -14.28
N TYR A 150 9.70 -12.36 -13.26
CA TYR A 150 8.46 -12.08 -12.53
C TYR A 150 8.58 -12.41 -11.04
N GLY A 151 9.80 -12.56 -10.54
CA GLY A 151 10.09 -12.75 -9.12
C GLY A 151 10.17 -14.21 -8.69
N ARG A 152 10.54 -15.09 -9.62
CA ARG A 152 10.68 -16.53 -9.35
C ARG A 152 11.72 -16.77 -8.26
N GLY A 153 11.43 -17.69 -7.33
CA GLY A 153 12.36 -18.07 -6.27
C GLY A 153 12.67 -16.91 -5.30
N ASN A 154 11.66 -16.12 -4.92
CA ASN A 154 11.83 -14.91 -4.10
C ASN A 154 12.81 -13.91 -4.75
N ASP A 155 12.49 -13.51 -5.98
CA ASP A 155 13.27 -12.58 -6.82
C ASP A 155 14.67 -13.07 -7.24
N GLU A 156 14.91 -14.38 -7.24
CA GLU A 156 16.20 -14.92 -7.69
C GLU A 156 16.44 -14.72 -9.19
N ASP A 157 15.37 -14.74 -10.00
CA ASP A 157 15.44 -14.39 -11.42
C ASP A 157 15.89 -12.94 -11.63
N PHE A 158 15.38 -11.98 -10.84
CA PHE A 158 15.86 -10.60 -10.87
C PHE A 158 17.31 -10.47 -10.37
N ARG A 159 17.72 -11.22 -9.32
CA ARG A 159 19.13 -11.26 -8.88
C ARG A 159 20.04 -11.82 -9.96
N GLU A 160 19.60 -12.84 -10.70
CA GLU A 160 20.31 -13.38 -11.85
C GLU A 160 20.52 -12.30 -12.91
N TYR A 161 19.48 -11.52 -13.23
CA TYR A 161 19.61 -10.41 -14.17
C TYR A 161 20.58 -9.33 -13.69
N LEU A 162 20.57 -8.99 -12.41
CA LEU A 162 21.53 -8.04 -11.83
C LEU A 162 22.97 -8.53 -11.94
N ARG A 163 23.22 -9.83 -11.70
CA ARG A 163 24.54 -10.43 -11.92
C ARG A 163 24.99 -10.29 -13.37
N TYR A 164 24.06 -10.43 -14.32
CA TYR A 164 24.33 -10.25 -15.75
C TYR A 164 24.64 -8.79 -16.11
N ILE A 165 23.86 -7.82 -15.59
CA ILE A 165 24.18 -6.39 -15.75
C ILE A 165 25.58 -6.09 -15.20
N ASN A 166 25.90 -6.61 -14.02
CA ASN A 166 27.16 -6.35 -13.33
C ASN A 166 28.38 -6.97 -14.04
N SER A 167 28.20 -7.95 -14.94
CA SER A 167 29.29 -8.48 -15.78
C SER A 167 29.58 -7.59 -16.99
N GLY A 168 28.82 -6.51 -17.21
CA GLY A 168 28.94 -5.62 -18.36
C GLY A 168 28.14 -6.06 -19.59
N ASP A 169 27.36 -7.14 -19.47
CA ASP A 169 26.48 -7.61 -20.52
C ASP A 169 25.04 -7.14 -20.29
N ILE A 170 24.22 -7.12 -21.35
CA ILE A 170 22.78 -6.88 -21.22
C ILE A 170 21.96 -7.87 -22.05
N TYR A 171 21.17 -8.69 -21.35
CA TYR A 171 20.36 -9.72 -22.01
C TYR A 171 19.18 -9.02 -22.65
N ARG A 172 18.96 -9.30 -23.94
CA ARG A 172 18.03 -8.55 -24.81
C ARG A 172 16.72 -9.33 -24.94
N GLY A 173 15.63 -8.63 -25.27
CA GLY A 173 14.34 -9.27 -25.50
C GLY A 173 13.75 -9.84 -24.21
N CYS A 174 13.62 -8.99 -23.18
CA CYS A 174 13.11 -9.41 -21.87
C CYS A 174 11.76 -8.78 -21.55
N ILE A 175 10.99 -9.51 -20.75
CA ILE A 175 9.77 -9.03 -20.11
C ILE A 175 10.02 -9.02 -18.59
N PHE A 176 9.84 -7.88 -17.94
CA PHE A 176 9.94 -7.72 -16.49
C PHE A 176 8.56 -7.42 -15.91
N LYS A 177 7.99 -8.37 -15.18
CA LYS A 177 6.69 -8.24 -14.51
C LYS A 177 6.91 -7.90 -13.05
N LEU A 178 6.66 -6.63 -12.71
CA LEU A 178 7.02 -6.08 -11.40
C LEU A 178 6.09 -6.51 -10.27
N HIS A 179 4.88 -7.00 -10.59
CA HIS A 179 3.85 -7.45 -9.62
C HIS A 179 3.60 -8.97 -9.66
N GLY A 180 4.57 -9.73 -10.17
CA GLY A 180 4.43 -11.18 -10.35
C GLY A 180 3.71 -11.56 -11.64
N SER A 181 3.47 -12.86 -11.80
CA SER A 181 2.80 -13.42 -12.97
C SER A 181 1.89 -14.57 -12.58
N ILE A 182 0.90 -14.83 -13.41
CA ILE A 182 0.20 -16.11 -13.41
C ILE A 182 1.18 -17.17 -13.94
N GLU A 183 1.37 -18.25 -13.17
CA GLU A 183 2.34 -19.32 -13.44
C GLU A 183 1.64 -20.51 -14.11
N GLU A 184 1.58 -20.51 -15.44
CA GLU A 184 0.79 -21.47 -16.25
C GLU A 184 1.09 -22.95 -15.95
N ASP A 185 2.33 -23.28 -15.60
CA ASP A 185 2.76 -24.66 -15.31
C ASP A 185 2.37 -25.14 -13.89
N ALA A 186 1.96 -24.23 -13.02
CA ALA A 186 1.54 -24.54 -11.66
C ALA A 186 0.03 -24.80 -11.56
N ARG A 187 -0.39 -25.46 -10.47
CA ARG A 187 -1.80 -25.81 -10.21
C ARG A 187 -2.27 -25.22 -8.89
N GLY A 188 -3.59 -24.97 -8.80
CA GLY A 188 -4.20 -24.43 -7.59
C GLY A 188 -3.62 -23.06 -7.22
N GLU A 189 -3.44 -22.81 -5.92
CA GLU A 189 -2.95 -21.53 -5.42
C GLU A 189 -1.49 -21.23 -5.78
N GLU A 190 -0.67 -22.26 -6.04
CA GLU A 190 0.73 -22.06 -6.44
C GLU A 190 0.86 -21.32 -7.78
N LYS A 191 -0.19 -21.35 -8.60
CA LYS A 191 -0.30 -20.55 -9.84
C LYS A 191 -0.17 -19.05 -9.62
N TYR A 192 -0.53 -18.58 -8.43
CA TYR A 192 -0.55 -17.16 -8.09
C TYR A 192 0.49 -16.81 -7.03
N LYS A 193 1.50 -17.66 -6.82
CA LYS A 193 2.47 -17.53 -5.74
C LYS A 193 3.25 -16.21 -5.82
N THR A 194 3.77 -15.87 -6.99
CA THR A 194 4.52 -14.62 -7.19
C THR A 194 3.63 -13.36 -7.11
N VAL A 195 2.37 -13.47 -7.52
CA VAL A 195 1.37 -12.40 -7.31
C VAL A 195 1.07 -12.25 -5.82
N ARG A 196 0.79 -13.34 -5.10
CA ARG A 196 0.58 -13.34 -3.63
C ARG A 196 1.76 -12.72 -2.89
N PHE A 197 2.99 -13.05 -3.30
CA PHE A 197 4.19 -12.45 -2.71
C PHE A 197 4.19 -10.93 -2.89
N SER A 198 3.85 -10.44 -4.08
CA SER A 198 3.75 -9.00 -4.37
C SER A 198 2.60 -8.34 -3.58
N LEU A 199 1.45 -9.02 -3.40
CA LEU A 199 0.32 -8.52 -2.61
C LEU A 199 0.61 -8.46 -1.10
N ARG A 200 1.47 -9.33 -0.56
CA ARG A 200 1.86 -9.29 0.86
C ARG A 200 2.87 -8.21 1.19
N GLN A 201 3.58 -7.72 0.18
CA GLN A 201 4.62 -6.68 0.29
C GLN A 201 4.05 -5.26 0.28
N VAL A 202 2.74 -5.11 0.42
CA VAL A 202 2.07 -3.81 0.46
C VAL A 202 2.57 -2.99 1.64
N GLY A 203 3.14 -1.82 1.33
CA GLY A 203 3.79 -0.96 2.31
C GLY A 203 5.32 -1.07 2.32
N GLU A 204 5.94 -2.01 1.61
CA GLU A 204 7.42 -2.05 1.50
C GLU A 204 7.95 -1.28 0.28
N GLY A 205 7.08 -0.87 -0.65
CA GLY A 205 7.53 -0.30 -1.93
C GLY A 205 7.72 -1.38 -2.99
N LEU A 206 8.12 -0.98 -4.20
CA LEU A 206 8.93 -1.87 -5.03
C LEU A 206 10.34 -1.88 -4.41
N PHE A 207 10.83 -3.05 -3.99
CA PHE A 207 12.12 -3.15 -3.29
C PHE A 207 13.01 -4.26 -3.82
N GLY A 208 14.23 -4.29 -3.29
CA GLY A 208 15.21 -5.33 -3.58
C GLY A 208 15.56 -5.43 -5.07
N PRO A 209 15.74 -6.66 -5.59
CA PRO A 209 16.21 -6.86 -6.95
C PRO A 209 15.33 -6.25 -8.04
N ARG A 210 14.00 -6.24 -7.85
CA ARG A 210 13.06 -5.64 -8.83
C ARG A 210 13.28 -4.15 -8.97
N LYS A 211 13.44 -3.46 -7.84
CA LYS A 211 13.73 -2.03 -7.79
C LYS A 211 15.08 -1.72 -8.44
N GLU A 212 16.13 -2.44 -8.07
CA GLU A 212 17.49 -2.22 -8.59
C GLU A 212 17.55 -2.38 -10.11
N VAL A 213 16.90 -3.41 -10.66
CA VAL A 213 16.80 -3.59 -12.12
C VAL A 213 16.05 -2.42 -12.76
N LEU A 214 14.89 -2.02 -12.23
CA LEU A 214 14.13 -0.90 -12.79
C LEU A 214 14.94 0.42 -12.74
N GLU A 215 15.60 0.72 -11.61
CA GLU A 215 16.44 1.90 -11.45
C GLU A 215 17.61 1.93 -12.44
N TYR A 216 18.26 0.79 -12.67
CA TYR A 216 19.31 0.66 -13.68
C TYR A 216 18.78 1.07 -15.06
N PHE A 217 17.65 0.48 -15.48
CA PHE A 217 17.10 0.79 -16.80
C PHE A 217 16.70 2.25 -16.93
N LEU A 218 16.06 2.83 -15.90
CA LEU A 218 15.66 4.23 -15.88
C LEU A 218 16.84 5.19 -16.06
N LYS A 219 18.02 4.83 -15.54
CA LYS A 219 19.25 5.63 -15.66
C LYS A 219 19.93 5.46 -17.01
N GLU A 220 19.86 4.26 -17.61
CA GLU A 220 20.66 3.94 -18.79
C GLU A 220 19.93 4.11 -20.13
N PHE A 221 18.60 3.99 -20.16
CA PHE A 221 17.82 3.91 -21.40
C PHE A 221 16.67 4.91 -21.47
N ASP A 222 16.29 5.26 -22.70
CA ASP A 222 15.04 5.98 -22.96
C ASP A 222 13.84 5.07 -22.65
N PHE A 223 12.72 5.65 -22.22
CA PHE A 223 11.49 4.92 -21.84
C PHE A 223 10.28 5.33 -22.67
N CYS A 224 9.44 4.37 -23.04
CA CYS A 224 8.13 4.56 -23.66
C CYS A 224 7.01 3.97 -22.81
N PHE A 225 6.15 4.83 -22.27
CA PHE A 225 5.04 4.47 -21.39
C PHE A 225 3.73 4.30 -22.18
N ILE A 226 3.05 3.17 -22.02
CA ILE A 226 1.77 2.87 -22.70
C ILE A 226 0.77 2.25 -21.71
N GLY A 227 -0.41 2.85 -21.57
CA GLY A 227 -1.50 2.27 -20.78
C GLY A 227 -1.25 2.21 -19.26
N TYR A 228 -0.25 2.94 -18.76
CA TYR A 228 0.08 3.03 -17.33
C TYR A 228 -0.36 4.39 -16.75
N ARG A 229 -0.91 4.38 -15.53
CA ARG A 229 -1.57 5.54 -14.88
C ARG A 229 -0.85 6.10 -13.65
N CYS A 230 0.29 5.51 -13.24
CA CYS A 230 0.98 5.89 -12.00
C CYS A 230 0.10 5.85 -10.72
N ARG A 231 -0.84 4.91 -10.62
CA ARG A 231 -1.78 4.80 -9.48
C ARG A 231 -1.32 3.86 -8.37
N ASP A 232 -0.10 3.34 -8.48
CA ASP A 232 0.53 2.41 -7.55
C ASP A 232 1.51 3.16 -6.63
N ASP A 233 0.98 4.09 -5.82
CA ASP A 233 1.76 5.06 -5.04
C ASP A 233 2.77 4.46 -4.06
N PHE A 234 2.69 3.16 -3.79
CA PHE A 234 3.59 2.43 -2.89
C PHE A 234 4.29 1.26 -3.59
N SER A 235 4.37 1.25 -4.93
CA SER A 235 5.09 0.22 -5.66
C SER A 235 6.02 0.85 -6.71
N VAL A 236 5.64 0.87 -7.99
CA VAL A 236 6.52 1.31 -9.07
C VAL A 236 6.61 2.84 -9.11
N PHE A 237 5.49 3.54 -8.88
CA PHE A 237 5.46 5.01 -8.97
C PHE A 237 6.58 5.71 -8.16
N PRO A 238 6.81 5.40 -6.87
CA PRO A 238 7.92 5.99 -6.11
C PRO A 238 9.30 5.79 -6.73
N VAL A 239 9.55 4.65 -7.38
CA VAL A 239 10.84 4.40 -8.06
C VAL A 239 10.93 5.25 -9.32
N LEU A 240 9.84 5.36 -10.09
CA LEU A 240 9.79 6.20 -11.28
C LEU A 240 10.01 7.68 -10.95
N SER A 241 9.38 8.18 -9.89
CA SER A 241 9.39 9.60 -9.51
C SER A 241 10.59 10.03 -8.67
N SER A 242 11.32 9.09 -8.04
CA SER A 242 12.55 9.40 -7.30
C SER A 242 13.83 9.20 -8.12
N THR A 243 13.80 8.36 -9.16
CA THR A 243 14.98 8.10 -10.01
C THR A 243 15.16 9.23 -11.01
N LYS A 244 16.17 10.08 -10.83
CA LYS A 244 16.54 11.13 -11.80
C LYS A 244 17.37 10.57 -12.93
N SER A 245 17.11 11.03 -14.16
CA SER A 245 17.81 10.57 -15.36
C SER A 245 17.77 11.62 -16.47
N ASP A 246 18.84 11.71 -17.27
CA ASP A 246 18.90 12.58 -18.46
C ASP A 246 18.28 11.92 -19.71
N LYS A 247 17.88 10.64 -19.60
CA LYS A 247 17.25 9.87 -20.66
C LYS A 247 15.87 10.44 -21.01
N ASN A 248 15.50 10.23 -22.27
CA ASN A 248 14.25 10.73 -22.82
C ASN A 248 13.07 9.86 -22.39
N ILE A 249 11.92 10.49 -22.25
CA ILE A 249 10.68 9.82 -21.93
C ILE A 249 9.63 10.10 -23.01
N PHE A 250 8.98 9.02 -23.43
CA PHE A 250 7.85 9.00 -24.33
C PHE A 250 6.64 8.53 -23.52
N TRP A 251 5.55 9.30 -23.53
CA TRP A 251 4.38 9.01 -22.70
C TRP A 251 3.12 8.99 -23.55
N SER A 252 2.42 7.87 -23.58
CA SER A 252 1.10 7.78 -24.21
C SER A 252 0.00 8.11 -23.21
N ARG A 253 -0.71 9.21 -23.45
CA ARG A 253 -1.94 9.59 -22.78
C ARG A 253 -3.12 9.19 -23.67
N PHE A 254 -3.94 8.27 -23.19
CA PHE A 254 -5.13 7.87 -23.91
C PHE A 254 -6.14 9.03 -23.96
N ASP A 255 -6.65 9.28 -25.15
CA ASP A 255 -7.77 10.15 -25.47
C ASP A 255 -8.49 9.56 -26.69
N GLU A 256 -9.80 9.76 -26.83
CA GLU A 256 -10.57 9.20 -27.95
C GLU A 256 -10.25 9.90 -29.28
N GLY A 257 -9.59 11.06 -29.23
CA GLY A 257 -9.20 11.83 -30.40
C GLY A 257 -8.02 11.25 -31.20
N PRO A 258 -7.73 11.85 -32.37
CA PRO A 258 -6.59 11.47 -33.19
C PRO A 258 -5.28 11.68 -32.44
N LEU A 259 -4.29 10.84 -32.74
CA LEU A 259 -2.99 10.90 -32.10
C LEU A 259 -2.28 12.23 -32.39
N SER A 260 -1.88 12.93 -31.33
CA SER A 260 -1.18 14.20 -31.38
C SER A 260 0.10 14.13 -30.54
N LEU A 261 1.10 14.96 -30.88
CA LEU A 261 2.36 15.04 -30.15
C LEU A 261 2.46 16.41 -29.46
N TYR A 262 2.71 16.36 -28.15
CA TYR A 262 2.95 17.49 -27.29
C TYR A 262 4.32 17.35 -26.62
N ILE A 263 5.12 18.42 -26.63
CA ILE A 263 6.44 18.48 -25.97
C ILE A 263 6.32 19.46 -24.80
N PRO A 264 6.09 18.99 -23.57
CA PRO A 264 5.91 19.86 -22.42
C PRO A 264 7.20 20.60 -22.06
N LYS A 265 7.05 21.88 -21.72
CA LYS A 265 8.08 22.65 -21.01
C LYS A 265 7.96 22.40 -19.51
N GLU A 266 9.09 22.51 -18.81
CA GLU A 266 9.15 22.29 -17.36
C GLU A 266 8.22 23.23 -16.58
N ASP A 267 8.25 24.54 -16.88
CA ASP A 267 7.36 25.54 -16.27
C ASP A 267 5.88 25.20 -16.43
N ARG A 268 5.52 24.59 -17.57
CA ARG A 268 4.14 24.19 -17.85
C ARG A 268 3.71 23.01 -16.98
N LEU A 269 4.59 22.02 -16.79
CA LEU A 269 4.33 20.88 -15.91
C LEU A 269 4.20 21.34 -14.46
N LEU A 270 5.10 22.20 -13.99
CA LEU A 270 5.06 22.76 -12.63
C LEU A 270 3.78 23.57 -12.40
N TRP A 271 3.38 24.41 -13.35
CA TRP A 271 2.12 25.17 -13.27
C TRP A 271 0.89 24.25 -13.25
N GLU A 272 0.86 23.18 -14.06
CA GLU A 272 -0.22 22.20 -14.04
C GLU A 272 -0.30 21.47 -12.69
N THR A 273 0.86 21.10 -12.12
CA THR A 273 0.95 20.47 -10.80
C THR A 273 0.46 21.42 -9.70
N GLU A 274 1.02 22.63 -9.63
CA GLU A 274 0.65 23.63 -8.62
C GLU A 274 -0.84 23.98 -8.68
N LYS A 275 -1.39 24.16 -9.89
CA LYS A 275 -2.82 24.42 -10.09
C LYS A 275 -3.68 23.28 -9.54
N GLU A 276 -3.26 22.04 -9.74
CA GLU A 276 -4.00 20.86 -9.33
C GLU A 276 -3.88 20.59 -7.82
N GLU A 277 -2.71 20.85 -7.22
CA GLU A 277 -2.47 20.77 -5.78
C GLU A 277 -3.23 21.85 -5.00
N ASN A 278 -3.33 23.06 -5.55
CA ASN A 278 -4.04 24.20 -4.95
C ASN A 278 -5.56 24.14 -5.11
N LYS A 279 -6.11 23.08 -5.70
CA LYS A 279 -7.56 22.88 -5.71
C LYS A 279 -8.12 22.82 -4.28
N PRO A 280 -9.31 23.41 -4.05
CA PRO A 280 -10.05 23.25 -2.80
C PRO A 280 -10.17 21.78 -2.38
N LEU A 281 -10.22 21.53 -1.07
CA LEU A 281 -10.25 20.15 -0.52
C LEU A 281 -11.51 19.37 -0.92
N ASP A 282 -12.59 20.06 -1.27
CA ASP A 282 -13.86 19.51 -1.75
C ASP A 282 -13.86 19.20 -3.25
N GLU A 283 -12.85 19.66 -4.01
CA GLU A 283 -12.69 19.32 -5.42
C GLU A 283 -11.81 18.07 -5.61
N LYS A 284 -12.29 17.13 -6.43
CA LYS A 284 -11.52 15.92 -6.77
C LYS A 284 -10.29 16.30 -7.61
N ARG A 285 -9.11 16.00 -7.05
CA ARG A 285 -7.83 16.18 -7.76
C ARG A 285 -7.60 15.08 -8.79
N ASN A 286 -6.99 15.47 -9.91
CA ASN A 286 -6.51 14.61 -10.96
C ASN A 286 -5.13 14.04 -10.58
N LEU A 287 -5.15 12.97 -9.79
CA LEU A 287 -3.92 12.31 -9.33
C LEU A 287 -3.10 11.72 -10.51
N ASP A 288 -3.74 11.31 -11.61
CA ASP A 288 -3.00 10.84 -12.80
C ASP A 288 -2.12 11.96 -13.35
N LEU A 289 -2.66 13.18 -13.48
CA LEU A 289 -1.91 14.34 -13.94
C LEU A 289 -0.73 14.65 -13.01
N LEU A 290 -0.98 14.71 -11.69
CA LEU A 290 0.04 14.99 -10.69
C LEU A 290 1.20 13.99 -10.78
N ASN A 291 0.87 12.70 -10.71
CA ASN A 291 1.86 11.62 -10.69
C ASN A 291 2.62 11.52 -12.02
N ILE A 292 1.93 11.69 -13.16
CA ILE A 292 2.60 11.70 -14.47
C ILE A 292 3.57 12.88 -14.59
N ASN A 293 3.14 14.09 -14.19
CA ASN A 293 4.00 15.26 -14.23
C ASN A 293 5.22 15.09 -13.34
N GLU A 294 5.07 14.50 -12.15
CA GLU A 294 6.19 14.20 -11.25
C GLU A 294 7.24 13.30 -11.91
N VAL A 295 6.81 12.24 -12.62
CA VAL A 295 7.71 11.34 -13.37
C VAL A 295 8.35 12.07 -14.55
N LEU A 296 7.57 12.85 -15.32
CA LEU A 296 8.09 13.61 -16.46
C LEU A 296 9.18 14.58 -16.01
N LEU A 297 9.01 15.27 -14.89
CA LEU A 297 9.98 16.24 -14.34
C LEU A 297 11.34 15.59 -13.99
N GLN A 298 11.40 14.28 -13.76
CA GLN A 298 12.65 13.56 -13.47
C GLN A 298 13.43 13.09 -14.72
N ARG A 299 13.03 13.52 -15.92
CA ARG A 299 13.56 13.03 -17.20
C ARG A 299 14.15 14.15 -18.06
N GLY A 300 14.94 13.77 -19.07
CA GLY A 300 15.50 14.66 -20.08
C GLY A 300 14.43 15.24 -21.01
N LYS A 301 14.45 14.90 -22.30
CA LYS A 301 13.41 15.36 -23.24
C LYS A 301 12.13 14.55 -23.04
N LYS A 302 11.00 15.26 -23.06
CA LYS A 302 9.66 14.73 -22.76
C LYS A 302 8.82 14.79 -24.02
N PHE A 303 8.30 13.64 -24.44
CA PHE A 303 7.41 13.52 -25.60
C PHE A 303 6.11 12.91 -25.14
N VAL A 304 5.02 13.65 -25.19
CA VAL A 304 3.69 13.19 -24.76
C VAL A 304 2.82 13.01 -25.99
N PHE A 305 2.41 11.78 -26.26
CA PHE A 305 1.44 11.45 -27.29
C PHE A 305 0.05 11.43 -26.66
N SER A 306 -0.87 12.26 -27.14
CA SER A 306 -2.26 12.29 -26.68
C SER A 306 -3.18 11.80 -27.79
N GLY A 307 -4.02 10.81 -27.50
CA GLY A 307 -4.96 10.23 -28.46
C GLY A 307 -4.98 8.70 -28.43
N ASN A 308 -5.67 8.09 -29.39
CA ASN A 308 -5.79 6.65 -29.47
C ASN A 308 -4.56 6.00 -30.12
N LEU A 309 -3.50 5.80 -29.33
CA LEU A 309 -2.28 5.11 -29.79
C LEU A 309 -2.58 3.68 -30.28
N GLY A 310 -3.61 3.04 -29.73
CA GLY A 310 -3.96 1.68 -30.09
C GLY A 310 -4.50 1.56 -31.51
N GLU A 311 -5.40 2.46 -31.89
CA GLU A 311 -5.88 2.58 -33.27
C GLU A 311 -4.72 2.87 -34.23
N PHE A 312 -3.81 3.78 -33.85
CA PHE A 312 -2.63 4.05 -34.66
C PHE A 312 -1.74 2.81 -34.85
N ILE A 313 -1.49 2.05 -33.78
CA ILE A 313 -0.74 0.79 -33.82
C ILE A 313 -1.47 -0.23 -34.70
N ASN A 314 -2.79 -0.32 -34.63
CA ASN A 314 -3.56 -1.29 -35.39
C ASN A 314 -3.62 -0.96 -36.89
N VAL A 315 -3.79 0.32 -37.24
CA VAL A 315 -4.05 0.74 -38.63
C VAL A 315 -2.76 1.05 -39.39
N LYS A 316 -1.80 1.72 -38.76
CA LYS A 316 -0.62 2.25 -39.46
C LYS A 316 0.60 1.33 -39.33
N LEU A 317 0.76 0.69 -38.18
CA LEU A 317 1.97 -0.06 -37.86
C LEU A 317 2.12 -1.42 -38.56
N PRO A 318 1.06 -2.19 -38.90
CA PRO A 318 1.24 -3.48 -39.58
C PRO A 318 1.87 -3.31 -40.97
N THR A 319 1.50 -2.23 -41.68
CA THR A 319 2.09 -1.85 -42.97
C THR A 319 3.56 -1.48 -42.82
N LEU A 320 3.93 -0.78 -41.74
CA LEU A 320 5.30 -0.35 -41.44
C LEU A 320 6.21 -1.51 -40.99
N LEU A 321 5.67 -2.48 -40.26
CA LEU A 321 6.45 -3.59 -39.69
C LEU A 321 6.40 -4.88 -40.52
N GLY A 322 5.70 -4.87 -41.67
CA GLY A 322 5.57 -6.03 -42.56
C GLY A 322 4.79 -7.20 -41.93
N VAL A 323 3.90 -6.92 -40.98
CA VAL A 323 3.12 -7.94 -40.27
C VAL A 323 1.78 -8.13 -40.97
N LYS A 324 1.51 -9.35 -41.48
CA LYS A 324 0.18 -9.72 -42.01
C LYS A 324 -0.78 -10.01 -40.85
N ASN A 325 -1.97 -9.41 -40.90
CA ASN A 325 -3.13 -9.65 -40.02
C ASN A 325 -2.82 -9.69 -38.51
N LEU A 326 -2.87 -8.51 -37.87
CA LEU A 326 -3.12 -8.39 -36.42
C LEU A 326 -4.63 -8.53 -36.13
N SER A 327 -5.33 -9.48 -36.76
CA SER A 327 -6.79 -9.57 -36.65
C SER A 327 -7.18 -9.99 -35.24
N PHE A 328 -7.48 -9.00 -34.41
CA PHE A 328 -8.14 -9.16 -33.13
C PHE A 328 -9.64 -9.29 -33.38
N ASP A 329 -10.20 -10.44 -33.00
CA ASP A 329 -11.64 -10.70 -33.06
C ASP A 329 -12.27 -10.26 -31.73
N GLU A 330 -12.77 -9.02 -31.71
CA GLU A 330 -13.42 -8.40 -30.55
C GLU A 330 -14.63 -9.21 -30.04
N GLU A 331 -15.32 -9.90 -30.94
CA GLU A 331 -16.55 -10.64 -30.63
C GLU A 331 -16.21 -11.95 -29.90
N LYS A 332 -15.23 -12.71 -30.39
CA LYS A 332 -14.69 -13.89 -29.68
C LYS A 332 -14.08 -13.56 -28.32
N ALA A 333 -13.41 -12.41 -28.19
CA ALA A 333 -12.82 -11.98 -26.93
C ALA A 333 -13.92 -11.67 -25.88
N ARG A 334 -15.05 -11.07 -26.29
CA ARG A 334 -16.21 -10.83 -25.43
C ARG A 334 -16.94 -12.10 -25.01
N GLU A 335 -17.07 -13.08 -25.91
CA GLU A 335 -17.74 -14.36 -25.60
C GLU A 335 -16.99 -15.17 -24.54
N LYS A 336 -15.65 -15.23 -24.60
CA LYS A 336 -14.84 -15.93 -23.58
C LYS A 336 -14.90 -15.26 -22.21
N GLY A 337 -15.06 -13.94 -22.15
CA GLY A 337 -15.20 -13.18 -20.90
C GLY A 337 -16.47 -13.52 -20.09
N LYS A 338 -17.55 -13.92 -20.77
CA LYS A 338 -18.83 -14.32 -20.14
C LYS A 338 -18.84 -15.78 -19.66
N ALA A 339 -17.94 -16.63 -20.15
CA ALA A 339 -17.97 -18.08 -19.89
C ALA A 339 -17.44 -18.53 -18.52
N LYS A 340 -17.13 -17.60 -17.58
CA LYS A 340 -16.39 -17.93 -16.34
C LYS A 340 -17.09 -17.59 -15.01
N GLU A 341 -18.41 -17.44 -14.97
CA GLU A 341 -19.21 -17.36 -13.74
C GLU A 341 -19.31 -18.70 -12.96
N SER A 342 -18.44 -19.68 -13.25
CA SER A 342 -18.45 -21.02 -12.64
C SER A 342 -17.04 -21.55 -12.28
N GLY A 343 -16.07 -20.64 -12.14
CA GLY A 343 -14.68 -20.95 -11.80
C GLY A 343 -14.45 -21.48 -10.37
N ALA A 344 -13.19 -21.78 -10.03
CA ALA A 344 -12.82 -22.25 -8.70
C ALA A 344 -13.10 -21.19 -7.62
N PHE A 345 -12.96 -19.91 -7.96
CA PHE A 345 -13.26 -18.79 -7.08
C PHE A 345 -14.74 -18.77 -6.67
N PHE A 346 -15.66 -18.83 -7.64
CA PHE A 346 -17.11 -18.77 -7.35
C PHE A 346 -17.60 -19.94 -6.49
N ARG A 347 -17.09 -21.16 -6.76
CA ARG A 347 -17.38 -22.32 -5.91
C ARG A 347 -16.87 -22.15 -4.49
N TRP A 348 -15.65 -21.64 -4.34
CA TRP A 348 -15.06 -21.36 -3.03
C TRP A 348 -15.80 -20.23 -2.30
N ALA A 349 -16.09 -19.12 -2.97
CA ALA A 349 -16.82 -18.00 -2.40
C ALA A 349 -18.19 -18.45 -1.88
N LYS A 350 -18.95 -19.24 -2.67
CA LYS A 350 -20.24 -19.81 -2.26
C LYS A 350 -20.14 -20.76 -1.06
N SER A 351 -18.98 -21.36 -0.80
CA SER A 351 -18.78 -22.23 0.37
C SER A 351 -18.59 -21.47 1.69
N LYS A 352 -18.40 -20.14 1.63
CA LYS A 352 -18.17 -19.30 2.81
C LYS A 352 -19.46 -19.01 3.54
N GLU A 353 -19.44 -19.17 4.86
CA GLU A 353 -20.58 -18.93 5.72
C GLU A 353 -20.79 -17.42 5.95
N LYS A 354 -22.04 -17.05 6.28
CA LYS A 354 -22.40 -15.65 6.59
C LYS A 354 -21.51 -15.03 7.65
N PHE A 355 -21.13 -15.80 8.68
CA PHE A 355 -20.21 -15.36 9.73
C PHE A 355 -18.92 -14.74 9.16
N GLU A 356 -18.23 -15.46 8.27
CA GLU A 356 -16.94 -15.06 7.72
C GLU A 356 -17.10 -13.87 6.78
N ARG A 357 -18.18 -13.85 6.00
CA ARG A 357 -18.52 -12.78 5.05
C ARG A 357 -18.84 -11.46 5.77
N TYR A 358 -19.59 -11.51 6.86
CA TYR A 358 -19.87 -10.33 7.68
C TYR A 358 -18.60 -9.79 8.38
N LEU A 359 -17.69 -10.66 8.82
CA LEU A 359 -16.40 -10.19 9.35
C LEU A 359 -15.55 -9.53 8.26
N PHE A 360 -15.52 -10.10 7.06
CA PHE A 360 -14.83 -9.51 5.92
C PHE A 360 -15.41 -8.13 5.57
N LEU A 361 -16.74 -8.02 5.48
CA LEU A 361 -17.42 -6.77 5.19
C LEU A 361 -17.22 -5.71 6.29
N GLY A 362 -17.26 -6.12 7.56
CA GLY A 362 -16.95 -5.25 8.69
C GLY A 362 -15.54 -4.66 8.61
N ARG A 363 -14.57 -5.48 8.19
CA ARG A 363 -13.18 -5.05 7.98
C ARG A 363 -13.01 -4.12 6.77
N LEU A 364 -13.76 -4.34 5.69
CA LEU A 364 -13.80 -3.41 4.55
C LEU A 364 -14.29 -2.03 5.00
N PHE A 365 -15.40 -1.97 5.72
CA PHE A 365 -15.95 -0.71 6.24
C PHE A 365 -15.04 -0.03 7.25
N GLU A 366 -14.39 -0.80 8.13
CA GLU A 366 -13.37 -0.30 9.05
C GLU A 366 -12.26 0.45 8.30
N HIS A 367 -11.76 -0.15 7.21
CA HIS A 367 -10.69 0.42 6.40
C HIS A 367 -11.16 1.66 5.61
N ALA A 368 -12.39 1.63 5.11
CA ALA A 368 -13.01 2.76 4.42
C ALA A 368 -13.44 3.90 5.37
N GLY A 369 -13.29 3.73 6.69
CA GLY A 369 -13.64 4.72 7.70
C GLY A 369 -15.14 4.80 8.04
N LYS A 370 -15.97 3.86 7.56
CA LYS A 370 -17.40 3.75 7.87
C LYS A 370 -17.63 2.87 9.09
N LEU A 371 -17.21 3.38 10.24
CA LEU A 371 -17.16 2.58 11.47
C LEU A 371 -18.54 2.05 11.90
N ASN A 372 -19.63 2.79 11.67
CA ASN A 372 -20.99 2.34 11.99
C ASN A 372 -21.42 1.13 11.15
N ASN A 373 -21.22 1.16 9.82
CA ASN A 373 -21.48 0.00 8.96
C ASN A 373 -20.58 -1.19 9.35
N GLY A 374 -19.34 -0.91 9.77
CA GLY A 374 -18.44 -1.92 10.33
C GLY A 374 -19.01 -2.58 11.60
N ILE A 375 -19.49 -1.77 12.55
CA ILE A 375 -20.10 -2.23 13.81
C ILE A 375 -21.34 -3.08 13.53
N GLU A 376 -22.19 -2.64 12.60
CA GLU A 376 -23.39 -3.38 12.21
C GLU A 376 -23.03 -4.73 11.57
N SER A 377 -22.05 -4.74 10.65
CA SER A 377 -21.53 -5.97 10.04
C SER A 377 -21.01 -6.95 11.09
N CYS A 378 -20.17 -6.50 12.03
CA CYS A 378 -19.65 -7.36 13.10
C CYS A 378 -20.73 -7.79 14.09
N SER A 379 -21.78 -7.00 14.29
CA SER A 379 -22.95 -7.37 15.10
C SER A 379 -23.75 -8.49 14.43
N LYS A 380 -23.91 -8.45 13.10
CA LYS A 380 -24.51 -9.56 12.33
C LYS A 380 -23.62 -10.81 12.35
N ALA A 381 -22.30 -10.66 12.20
CA ALA A 381 -21.37 -11.78 12.39
C ALA A 381 -21.52 -12.41 13.77
N LEU A 382 -21.68 -11.61 14.83
CA LEU A 382 -21.89 -12.11 16.19
C LEU A 382 -23.17 -12.96 16.29
N GLY A 383 -24.24 -12.59 15.60
CA GLY A 383 -25.49 -13.36 15.51
C GLY A 383 -25.37 -14.69 14.77
N GLU A 384 -24.41 -14.80 13.83
CA GLU A 384 -24.12 -16.01 13.04
C GLU A 384 -23.11 -16.95 13.72
N ALA A 385 -22.52 -16.56 14.86
CA ALA A 385 -21.49 -17.34 15.53
C ALA A 385 -22.04 -18.67 16.10
N LYS A 386 -21.41 -19.79 15.74
CA LYS A 386 -21.83 -21.16 16.07
C LYS A 386 -20.99 -21.82 17.18
N ASN A 387 -19.87 -21.22 17.57
CA ASN A 387 -18.96 -21.78 18.56
C ASN A 387 -18.20 -20.67 19.31
N ASP A 388 -17.55 -21.03 20.43
CA ASP A 388 -16.82 -20.10 21.29
C ASP A 388 -15.75 -19.30 20.54
N PHE A 389 -15.04 -19.94 19.59
CA PHE A 389 -14.02 -19.28 18.78
C PHE A 389 -14.60 -18.18 17.90
N GLN A 390 -15.70 -18.48 17.19
CA GLN A 390 -16.42 -17.49 16.38
C GLN A 390 -16.98 -16.36 17.24
N LEU A 391 -17.51 -16.68 18.42
CA LEU A 391 -18.04 -15.70 19.37
C LEU A 391 -16.95 -14.74 19.85
N ILE A 392 -15.78 -15.26 20.26
CA ILE A 392 -14.62 -14.46 20.67
C ILE A 392 -14.17 -13.56 19.51
N ARG A 393 -13.99 -14.12 18.31
CA ARG A 393 -13.54 -13.36 17.14
C ARG A 393 -14.50 -12.21 16.78
N ALA A 394 -15.81 -12.45 16.75
CA ALA A 394 -16.79 -11.40 16.45
C ALA A 394 -16.83 -10.30 17.52
N LYS A 395 -16.82 -10.68 18.80
CA LYS A 395 -16.77 -9.71 19.92
C LYS A 395 -15.50 -8.88 19.91
N GLN A 396 -14.35 -9.49 19.60
CA GLN A 396 -13.08 -8.79 19.48
C GLN A 396 -13.13 -7.74 18.38
N LYS A 397 -13.59 -8.10 17.18
CA LYS A 397 -13.71 -7.16 16.05
C LYS A 397 -14.68 -6.00 16.36
N LEU A 398 -15.80 -6.32 17.02
CA LEU A 398 -16.77 -5.32 17.46
C LEU A 398 -16.14 -4.36 18.50
N ALA A 399 -15.37 -4.88 19.45
CA ALA A 399 -14.67 -4.07 20.43
C ALA A 399 -13.60 -3.16 19.80
N ASP A 400 -12.87 -3.66 18.79
CA ASP A 400 -11.89 -2.87 18.02
C ASP A 400 -12.55 -1.71 17.29
N LEU A 401 -13.74 -1.93 16.74
CA LEU A 401 -14.51 -0.91 16.03
C LEU A 401 -15.06 0.17 16.99
N TYR A 402 -15.62 -0.21 18.14
CA TYR A 402 -16.02 0.75 19.17
C TYR A 402 -14.82 1.59 19.62
N TYR A 403 -13.70 0.94 19.93
CA TYR A 403 -12.47 1.64 20.30
C TYR A 403 -11.99 2.64 19.23
N ARG A 404 -12.23 2.37 17.95
CA ARG A 404 -11.88 3.28 16.85
C ARG A 404 -12.87 4.42 16.64
N ARG A 405 -14.15 4.21 16.94
CA ARG A 405 -15.22 5.22 16.73
C ARG A 405 -15.19 6.30 17.79
N GLN A 406 -14.96 5.94 19.05
CA GLN A 406 -14.85 6.88 20.18
C GLN A 406 -16.06 7.82 20.33
N GLU A 407 -17.28 7.29 20.14
CA GLU A 407 -18.53 8.01 20.38
C GLU A 407 -19.19 7.51 21.68
N GLY A 408 -19.82 8.38 22.47
CA GLY A 408 -20.51 7.96 23.71
C GLY A 408 -19.59 7.25 24.72
N ASP A 409 -20.01 6.07 25.22
CA ASP A 409 -19.21 5.20 26.11
C ASP A 409 -18.63 3.99 25.33
N ASP A 410 -18.18 4.22 24.09
CA ASP A 410 -17.58 3.18 23.24
C ASP A 410 -16.40 2.47 23.92
N GLU A 411 -15.58 3.18 24.69
CA GLU A 411 -14.48 2.55 25.44
C GLU A 411 -14.99 1.63 26.55
N GLY A 412 -16.12 1.97 27.18
CA GLY A 412 -16.80 1.11 28.15
C GLY A 412 -17.36 -0.15 27.50
N GLU A 413 -18.05 -0.03 26.36
CA GLU A 413 -18.58 -1.17 25.61
C GLU A 413 -17.46 -2.07 25.07
N ALA A 414 -16.40 -1.49 24.52
CA ALA A 414 -15.23 -2.24 24.07
C ALA A 414 -14.57 -3.00 25.23
N SER A 415 -14.42 -2.37 26.41
CA SER A 415 -13.86 -3.02 27.60
C SER A 415 -14.68 -4.24 28.03
N LYS A 416 -16.01 -4.10 28.11
CA LYS A 416 -16.92 -5.21 28.45
C LYS A 416 -16.79 -6.38 27.48
N LEU A 417 -16.74 -6.11 26.17
CA LEU A 417 -16.58 -7.15 25.15
C LEU A 417 -15.24 -7.88 25.29
N TYR A 418 -14.15 -7.15 25.52
CA TYR A 418 -12.84 -7.74 25.75
C TYR A 418 -12.79 -8.59 27.02
N GLU A 419 -13.37 -8.14 28.12
CA GLU A 419 -13.49 -8.94 29.35
C GLU A 419 -14.25 -10.25 29.10
N GLN A 420 -15.35 -10.21 28.35
CA GLN A 420 -16.08 -11.42 27.96
C GLN A 420 -15.21 -12.36 27.11
N CYS A 421 -14.46 -11.84 26.15
CA CYS A 421 -13.52 -12.64 25.34
C CYS A 421 -12.44 -13.30 26.22
N ILE A 422 -11.84 -12.55 27.14
CA ILE A 422 -10.80 -13.06 28.06
C ILE A 422 -11.34 -14.20 28.92
N ASN A 423 -12.57 -14.06 29.43
CA ASN A 423 -13.21 -15.07 30.26
C ASN A 423 -13.62 -16.33 29.48
N SER A 424 -13.94 -16.19 28.20
CA SER A 424 -14.31 -17.33 27.33
C SER A 424 -13.11 -18.05 26.73
N SER A 425 -11.98 -17.36 26.55
CA SER A 425 -10.82 -17.90 25.84
C SER A 425 -10.05 -18.94 26.68
N LYS A 426 -9.88 -20.14 26.09
CA LYS A 426 -9.11 -21.23 26.70
C LYS A 426 -7.64 -21.21 26.29
N ASP A 427 -7.32 -20.59 25.15
CA ASP A 427 -5.95 -20.45 24.67
C ASP A 427 -5.24 -19.30 25.41
N PRO A 428 -4.16 -19.58 26.15
CA PRO A 428 -3.49 -18.54 26.92
C PRO A 428 -2.81 -17.47 26.05
N LEU A 429 -2.40 -17.79 24.81
CA LEU A 429 -1.85 -16.79 23.89
C LEU A 429 -2.95 -15.85 23.39
N GLU A 430 -4.13 -16.37 23.05
CA GLU A 430 -5.30 -15.55 22.71
C GLU A 430 -5.70 -14.67 23.91
N ARG A 431 -5.77 -15.22 25.13
CA ARG A 431 -6.03 -14.44 26.34
C ARG A 431 -5.01 -13.32 26.57
N ALA A 432 -3.73 -13.60 26.39
CA ALA A 432 -2.68 -12.59 26.54
C ALA A 432 -2.84 -11.45 25.53
N SER A 433 -3.13 -11.78 24.26
CA SER A 433 -3.46 -10.80 23.22
C SER A 433 -4.69 -9.95 23.59
N LEU A 434 -5.77 -10.59 24.04
CA LEU A 434 -7.00 -9.90 24.44
C LEU A 434 -6.79 -8.97 25.64
N LYS A 435 -6.00 -9.39 26.64
CA LYS A 435 -5.61 -8.54 27.79
C LYS A 435 -4.77 -7.35 27.34
N ALA A 436 -3.84 -7.53 26.41
CA ALA A 436 -3.08 -6.41 25.87
C ALA A 436 -4.01 -5.39 25.20
N SER A 437 -4.96 -5.83 24.38
CA SER A 437 -5.97 -4.93 23.78
C SER A 437 -6.83 -4.22 24.83
N LEU A 438 -7.32 -4.93 25.84
CA LEU A 438 -8.09 -4.36 26.95
C LEU A 438 -7.29 -3.27 27.68
N SER A 439 -6.02 -3.54 28.00
CA SER A 439 -5.12 -2.55 28.63
C SER A 439 -5.02 -1.27 27.82
N ASN A 440 -4.90 -1.39 26.49
CA ASN A 440 -4.81 -0.21 25.63
C ASN A 440 -6.09 0.63 25.65
N ILE A 441 -7.27 0.00 25.72
CA ILE A 441 -8.56 0.67 25.86
C ILE A 441 -8.68 1.37 27.22
N LEU A 442 -8.43 0.63 28.31
CA LEU A 442 -8.48 1.16 29.68
C LEU A 442 -7.59 2.41 29.84
N ARG A 443 -6.38 2.36 29.28
CA ARG A 443 -5.45 3.49 29.31
C ARG A 443 -5.98 4.73 28.61
N ARG A 444 -6.82 4.59 27.58
CA ARG A 444 -7.45 5.73 26.89
C ARG A 444 -8.69 6.25 27.58
N ARG A 445 -9.41 5.38 28.28
CA ARG A 445 -10.65 5.72 29.00
C ARG A 445 -10.47 6.82 30.03
N GLY A 446 -9.30 6.88 30.69
CA GLY A 446 -8.95 8.01 31.55
C GLY A 446 -8.06 7.63 32.73
N LYS A 447 -7.71 8.65 33.52
CA LYS A 447 -6.77 8.54 34.64
C LYS A 447 -7.19 7.51 35.68
N ASP A 448 -8.49 7.37 35.91
CA ASP A 448 -9.06 6.44 36.90
C ASP A 448 -8.75 4.97 36.56
N PHE A 449 -8.47 4.67 35.29
CA PHE A 449 -8.21 3.33 34.78
C PHE A 449 -6.72 3.06 34.53
N TYR A 450 -5.81 4.01 34.80
CA TYR A 450 -4.38 3.84 34.49
C TYR A 450 -3.72 2.69 35.27
N SER A 451 -4.06 2.55 36.55
CA SER A 451 -3.57 1.45 37.38
C SER A 451 -4.06 0.10 36.87
N GLU A 452 -5.34 0.01 36.48
CA GLU A 452 -5.94 -1.21 35.93
C GLU A 452 -5.36 -1.57 34.56
N ALA A 453 -5.14 -0.57 33.70
CA ALA A 453 -4.47 -0.74 32.42
C ALA A 453 -3.06 -1.33 32.61
N TYR A 454 -2.28 -0.80 33.55
CA TYR A 454 -0.95 -1.34 33.85
C TYR A 454 -1.00 -2.79 34.36
N VAL A 455 -1.85 -3.08 35.35
CA VAL A 455 -2.00 -4.44 35.89
C VAL A 455 -2.42 -5.43 34.80
N THR A 456 -3.32 -5.01 33.91
CA THR A 456 -3.79 -5.84 32.80
C THR A 456 -2.68 -6.08 31.77
N ALA A 457 -1.88 -5.07 31.43
CA ALA A 457 -0.74 -5.22 30.53
C ALA A 457 0.36 -6.10 31.12
N GLU A 458 0.66 -5.98 32.42
CA GLU A 458 1.70 -6.80 33.05
C GLU A 458 1.29 -8.28 33.07
N LYS A 459 0.02 -8.58 33.38
CA LYS A 459 -0.52 -9.95 33.27
C LYS A 459 -0.44 -10.51 31.85
N ALA A 460 -0.72 -9.67 30.84
CA ALA A 460 -0.58 -10.09 29.44
C ALA A 460 0.87 -10.44 29.10
N LYS A 461 1.81 -9.60 29.55
CA LYS A 461 3.24 -9.79 29.35
C LYS A 461 3.76 -11.06 30.04
N GLU A 462 3.38 -11.30 31.29
CA GLU A 462 3.72 -12.52 32.05
C GLU A 462 3.23 -13.80 31.35
N GLU A 463 2.01 -13.79 30.81
CA GLU A 463 1.47 -14.93 30.06
C GLU A 463 2.27 -15.18 28.77
N PHE A 464 2.57 -14.15 27.99
CA PHE A 464 3.43 -14.33 26.81
C PHE A 464 4.83 -14.85 27.18
N GLU A 465 5.46 -14.31 28.22
CA GLU A 465 6.82 -14.69 28.63
C GLU A 465 6.88 -16.14 29.12
N THR A 466 5.86 -16.60 29.84
CA THR A 466 5.72 -18.02 30.24
C THR A 466 5.73 -18.92 29.01
N TYR A 467 4.93 -18.58 27.98
CA TYR A 467 4.84 -19.35 26.73
C TYR A 467 6.09 -19.27 25.85
N ILE A 468 6.84 -18.18 25.91
CA ILE A 468 8.11 -18.03 25.19
C ILE A 468 9.18 -18.93 25.79
N ILE A 469 9.23 -19.03 27.13
CA ILE A 469 10.14 -19.94 27.84
C ILE A 469 9.87 -21.41 27.46
N GLU A 470 8.61 -21.76 27.16
CA GLU A 470 8.20 -23.09 26.68
C GLU A 470 8.60 -23.38 25.21
N GLY A 471 9.33 -22.48 24.54
CA GLY A 471 9.97 -22.73 23.25
C GLY A 471 9.25 -22.18 22.02
N LYS A 472 8.17 -21.40 22.19
CA LYS A 472 7.56 -20.64 21.09
C LYS A 472 8.26 -19.29 20.97
N GLY A 473 8.90 -19.01 19.82
CA GLY A 473 9.67 -17.78 19.61
C GLY A 473 8.86 -16.49 19.83
N LYS A 474 9.56 -15.36 19.95
CA LYS A 474 8.95 -14.03 20.12
C LYS A 474 8.20 -13.61 18.85
N GLY A 475 6.86 -13.54 18.92
CA GLY A 475 6.00 -13.12 17.80
C GLY A 475 5.55 -11.66 17.86
N LEU A 476 4.85 -11.19 16.81
CA LEU A 476 4.34 -9.82 16.72
C LEU A 476 3.34 -9.47 17.83
N ASP A 477 2.53 -10.42 18.28
CA ASP A 477 1.57 -10.18 19.38
C ASP A 477 2.28 -9.88 20.70
N TYR A 478 3.39 -10.57 20.98
CA TYR A 478 4.24 -10.24 22.14
C TYR A 478 4.88 -8.85 21.98
N ALA A 479 5.38 -8.52 20.79
CA ALA A 479 5.93 -7.19 20.55
C ALA A 479 4.88 -6.08 20.71
N ARG A 480 3.64 -6.32 20.27
CA ARG A 480 2.51 -5.40 20.49
C ARG A 480 2.18 -5.28 21.97
N CYS A 481 2.17 -6.39 22.71
CA CYS A 481 2.00 -6.41 24.16
C CYS A 481 3.06 -5.55 24.87
N LEU A 482 4.35 -5.71 24.52
CA LEU A 482 5.44 -4.90 25.07
C LEU A 482 5.27 -3.39 24.81
N ASN A 483 4.78 -3.03 23.62
CA ASN A 483 4.49 -1.62 23.31
C ASN A 483 3.35 -1.08 24.19
N ILE A 484 2.24 -1.83 24.30
CA ILE A 484 1.09 -1.43 25.12
C ILE A 484 1.47 -1.36 26.60
N HIS A 485 2.26 -2.32 27.09
CA HIS A 485 2.83 -2.32 28.43
C HIS A 485 3.68 -1.06 28.68
N GLY A 486 4.53 -0.67 27.72
CA GLY A 486 5.27 0.58 27.77
C GLY A 486 4.37 1.81 27.86
N LEU A 487 3.30 1.86 27.06
CA LEU A 487 2.31 2.94 27.13
C LEU A 487 1.55 2.96 28.46
N ALA A 488 1.22 1.79 29.05
CA ALA A 488 0.56 1.71 30.35
C ALA A 488 1.46 2.19 31.49
N LEU A 489 2.75 1.80 31.48
CA LEU A 489 3.78 2.33 32.38
C LEU A 489 3.93 3.85 32.25
N TYR A 490 3.90 4.36 31.02
CA TYR A 490 3.91 5.80 30.74
C TYR A 490 2.73 6.50 31.43
N SER A 491 1.52 5.94 31.33
CA SER A 491 0.31 6.52 31.93
C SER A 491 0.38 6.64 33.45
N ILE A 492 1.09 5.73 34.14
CA ILE A 492 1.32 5.79 35.59
C ILE A 492 2.62 6.53 35.98
N GLY A 493 3.30 7.16 35.03
CA GLY A 493 4.49 7.99 35.28
C GLY A 493 5.82 7.25 35.42
N LYS A 494 5.86 5.95 35.10
CA LYS A 494 7.08 5.12 35.12
C LYS A 494 7.84 5.22 33.78
N PHE A 495 8.39 6.40 33.50
CA PHE A 495 8.91 6.71 32.15
C PHE A 495 10.12 5.88 31.71
N GLU A 496 11.04 5.52 32.61
CA GLU A 496 12.20 4.69 32.26
C GLU A 496 11.80 3.26 31.91
N GLU A 497 10.96 2.64 32.74
CA GLU A 497 10.39 1.30 32.47
C GLU A 497 9.57 1.31 31.17
N ALA A 498 8.81 2.39 30.92
CA ALA A 498 8.04 2.55 29.70
C ALA A 498 8.93 2.51 28.45
N ARG A 499 10.03 3.27 28.45
CA ARG A 499 10.99 3.28 27.34
C ARG A 499 11.66 1.93 27.14
N LYS A 500 12.02 1.24 28.23
CA LYS A 500 12.60 -0.10 28.16
C LYS A 500 11.64 -1.07 27.46
N SER A 501 10.38 -1.11 27.89
CA SER A 501 9.36 -1.99 27.28
C SER A 501 9.10 -1.67 25.80
N CYS A 502 9.03 -0.38 25.43
CA CYS A 502 8.93 0.01 24.02
C CYS A 502 10.20 -0.33 23.22
N SER A 503 11.39 -0.25 23.81
CA SER A 503 12.65 -0.65 23.15
C SER A 503 12.72 -2.15 22.91
N ASP A 504 12.29 -2.95 23.90
CA ASP A 504 12.18 -4.41 23.74
C ASP A 504 11.18 -4.76 22.62
N SER A 505 10.09 -4.01 22.50
CA SER A 505 9.14 -4.12 21.38
C SER A 505 9.80 -3.81 20.02
N ILE A 506 10.61 -2.75 19.94
CA ILE A 506 11.33 -2.39 18.71
C ILE A 506 12.26 -3.52 18.27
N ASN A 507 13.02 -4.11 19.19
CA ASN A 507 13.96 -5.20 18.87
C ASN A 507 13.21 -6.38 18.24
N VAL A 508 12.11 -6.82 18.84
CA VAL A 508 11.31 -7.93 18.28
C VAL A 508 10.72 -7.57 16.92
N LYS A 509 10.21 -6.34 16.74
CA LYS A 509 9.65 -5.89 15.46
C LYS A 509 10.71 -5.73 14.37
N GLN A 510 11.93 -5.33 14.72
CA GLN A 510 13.06 -5.29 13.81
C GLN A 510 13.42 -6.68 13.32
N ASP A 511 13.52 -7.66 14.23
CA ASP A 511 13.79 -9.06 13.88
C ASP A 511 12.70 -9.65 12.96
N LEU A 512 11.46 -9.19 13.10
CA LEU A 512 10.29 -9.64 12.32
C LEU A 512 9.99 -8.76 11.09
N GLY A 513 10.73 -7.68 10.85
CA GLY A 513 10.53 -6.77 9.71
C GLY A 513 9.30 -5.86 9.81
N ASP A 514 8.68 -5.69 10.99
CA ASP A 514 7.47 -4.86 11.18
C ASP A 514 7.80 -3.36 11.31
N VAL A 515 8.00 -2.70 10.17
CA VAL A 515 8.33 -1.27 10.09
C VAL A 515 7.23 -0.37 10.68
N ASP A 516 5.96 -0.73 10.51
CA ASP A 516 4.84 0.05 11.06
C ASP A 516 4.80 -0.02 12.58
N GLY A 517 4.97 -1.22 13.13
CA GLY A 517 5.06 -1.43 14.56
C GLY A 517 6.26 -0.75 15.17
N ILE A 518 7.42 -0.68 14.50
CA ILE A 518 8.59 0.07 15.00
C ILE A 518 8.18 1.54 15.22
N ALA A 519 7.45 2.12 14.26
CA ALA A 519 6.96 3.49 14.38
C ALA A 519 6.03 3.71 15.58
N GLU A 520 5.20 2.72 15.94
CA GLU A 520 4.36 2.80 17.14
C GLU A 520 5.18 2.87 18.42
N SER A 521 6.18 2.00 18.53
CA SER A 521 7.03 1.90 19.72
C SER A 521 7.96 3.10 19.86
N GLU A 522 8.53 3.59 18.75
CA GLU A 522 9.29 4.84 18.68
C GLU A 522 8.44 6.05 19.13
N ASN A 523 7.19 6.11 18.68
CA ASN A 523 6.25 7.14 19.15
C ASN A 523 5.96 7.01 20.66
N GLY A 524 5.83 5.78 21.19
CA GLY A 524 5.68 5.53 22.64
C GLY A 524 6.86 6.06 23.46
N ILE A 525 8.10 5.81 23.01
CA ILE A 525 9.32 6.35 23.63
C ILE A 525 9.33 7.88 23.62
N SER A 526 8.96 8.48 22.48
CA SER A 526 8.88 9.94 22.34
C SER A 526 7.90 10.58 23.35
N LEU A 527 6.72 9.97 23.52
CA LEU A 527 5.73 10.43 24.50
C LEU A 527 6.28 10.35 25.93
N ALA A 528 6.97 9.26 26.27
CA ALA A 528 7.58 9.07 27.59
C ALA A 528 8.66 10.11 27.89
N PHE A 529 9.56 10.39 26.94
CA PHE A 529 10.55 11.47 27.09
C PHE A 529 9.89 12.84 27.22
N THR A 530 8.86 13.13 26.42
CA THR A 530 8.18 14.43 26.45
C THR A 530 7.54 14.69 27.83
N GLN A 531 6.87 13.69 28.39
CA GLN A 531 6.21 13.84 29.69
C GLN A 531 7.21 13.91 30.85
N GLU A 532 8.31 13.15 30.79
CA GLU A 532 9.39 13.27 31.76
C GLU A 532 10.05 14.65 31.71
N GLY A 533 10.31 15.18 30.51
CA GLY A 533 10.84 16.52 30.31
C GLY A 533 9.91 17.59 30.89
N ARG A 534 8.59 17.44 30.73
CA ARG A 534 7.62 18.33 31.39
C ARG A 534 7.70 18.27 32.90
N ARG A 535 7.77 17.06 33.48
CA ARG A 535 7.90 16.89 34.93
C ARG A 535 9.17 17.57 35.45
N LEU A 536 10.31 17.39 34.79
CA LEU A 536 11.59 18.03 35.15
C LEU A 536 11.52 19.55 35.03
N LYS A 537 10.90 20.05 33.95
CA LYS A 537 10.67 21.48 33.75
C LYS A 537 9.83 22.07 34.88
N ASP A 538 8.74 21.40 35.27
CA ASP A 538 7.84 21.84 36.33
C ASP A 538 8.54 21.78 37.72
N GLN A 539 9.54 20.91 37.88
CA GLN A 539 10.45 20.86 39.03
C GLN A 539 11.59 21.90 38.97
N GLY A 540 11.65 22.72 37.91
CA GLY A 540 12.68 23.74 37.72
C GLY A 540 13.98 23.24 37.09
N ASN A 541 14.09 21.95 36.76
CA ASN A 541 15.27 21.37 36.13
C ASN A 541 15.23 21.56 34.60
N LYS A 542 15.44 22.82 34.16
CA LYS A 542 15.26 23.25 32.76
C LYS A 542 16.22 22.54 31.79
N GLU A 543 17.49 22.35 32.16
CA GLU A 543 18.50 21.76 31.26
C GLU A 543 18.27 20.27 31.03
N GLU A 544 17.97 19.50 32.09
CA GLU A 544 17.59 18.09 31.90
C GLU A 544 16.28 17.95 31.13
N ALA A 545 15.32 18.88 31.33
CA ALA A 545 14.09 18.89 30.54
C ALA A 545 14.37 19.07 29.04
N LYS A 546 15.29 19.97 28.67
CA LYS A 546 15.72 20.16 27.27
C LYS A 546 16.29 18.88 26.67
N ASP A 547 17.20 18.20 27.37
CA ASP A 547 17.75 16.91 26.92
C ASP A 547 16.64 15.89 26.63
N LYS A 548 15.66 15.77 27.52
CA LYS A 548 14.51 14.88 27.31
C LYS A 548 13.69 15.28 26.09
N PHE A 549 13.42 16.57 25.87
CA PHE A 549 12.68 17.01 24.68
C PHE A 549 13.46 16.76 23.38
N PHE A 550 14.77 16.93 23.36
CA PHE A 550 15.58 16.59 22.18
C PHE A 550 15.54 15.09 21.87
N LYS A 551 15.67 14.22 22.88
CA LYS A 551 15.50 12.77 22.72
C LYS A 551 14.09 12.43 22.22
N ALA A 552 13.06 13.08 22.75
CA ALA A 552 11.69 12.89 22.26
C ALA A 552 11.56 13.19 20.75
N ILE A 553 12.16 14.31 20.29
CA ILE A 553 12.13 14.71 18.87
C ILE A 553 12.85 13.69 17.98
N GLU A 554 13.98 13.16 18.43
CA GLU A 554 14.72 12.13 17.71
C GLU A 554 13.84 10.89 17.44
N HIS A 555 13.23 10.34 18.49
CA HIS A 555 12.34 9.17 18.38
C HIS A 555 11.09 9.46 17.52
N ALA A 556 10.48 10.65 17.67
CA ALA A 556 9.34 11.04 16.84
C ALA A 556 9.71 11.15 15.35
N ARG A 557 10.91 11.62 15.01
CA ARG A 557 11.40 11.67 13.62
C ARG A 557 11.63 10.28 13.04
N ARG A 558 12.20 9.34 13.82
CA ARG A 558 12.32 7.93 13.40
C ARG A 558 10.95 7.33 13.12
N ALA A 559 9.98 7.55 14.00
CA ALA A 559 8.61 7.09 13.82
C ALA A 559 7.97 7.66 12.52
N LEU A 560 8.19 8.94 12.21
CA LEU A 560 7.72 9.56 10.97
C LEU A 560 8.40 8.97 9.72
N ASP A 561 9.70 8.70 9.79
CA ASP A 561 10.42 8.08 8.67
C ASP A 561 9.88 6.68 8.37
N CYS A 562 9.63 5.87 9.39
CA CYS A 562 8.98 4.56 9.26
C CYS A 562 7.58 4.67 8.62
N ARG A 563 6.70 5.55 9.14
CA ARG A 563 5.33 5.73 8.59
C ARG A 563 5.35 6.21 7.14
N ARG A 564 6.29 7.10 6.80
CA ARG A 564 6.47 7.62 5.44
C ARG A 564 6.90 6.51 4.48
N LYS A 565 7.89 5.69 4.88
CA LYS A 565 8.41 4.59 4.07
C LYS A 565 7.31 3.62 3.63
N ILE A 566 6.32 3.41 4.50
CA ILE A 566 5.25 2.45 4.24
C ILE A 566 3.93 3.06 3.75
N GLY A 567 3.87 4.37 3.54
CA GLY A 567 2.66 5.01 3.05
C GLY A 567 1.51 5.14 4.06
N ASN A 568 1.79 4.97 5.36
CA ASN A 568 0.77 5.10 6.40
C ASN A 568 0.55 6.59 6.76
N PHE A 569 -0.13 7.32 5.89
CA PHE A 569 -0.33 8.77 6.03
C PHE A 569 -1.18 9.16 7.24
N ARG A 570 -2.13 8.32 7.65
CA ARG A 570 -2.89 8.53 8.89
C ARG A 570 -1.97 8.47 10.11
N GLY A 571 -1.13 7.44 10.19
CA GLY A 571 -0.11 7.31 11.24
C GLY A 571 0.92 8.43 11.18
N TYR A 572 1.32 8.85 9.97
CA TYR A 572 2.23 9.98 9.76
C TYR A 572 1.64 11.29 10.31
N ALA A 573 0.38 11.58 10.03
CA ALA A 573 -0.30 12.77 10.55
C ALA A 573 -0.40 12.74 12.09
N GLN A 574 -0.76 11.58 12.66
CA GLN A 574 -0.81 11.40 14.12
C GLN A 574 0.55 11.60 14.78
N ASN A 575 1.61 11.01 14.22
CA ASN A 575 2.96 11.16 14.75
C ASN A 575 3.50 12.59 14.54
N SER A 576 3.08 13.29 13.49
CA SER A 576 3.44 14.69 13.25
C SER A 576 2.85 15.60 14.33
N ARG A 577 1.60 15.34 14.74
CA ARG A 577 0.98 16.01 15.90
C ARG A 577 1.76 15.76 17.18
N ASN A 578 2.19 14.51 17.41
CA ASN A 578 2.96 14.16 18.60
C ASN A 578 4.37 14.80 18.58
N LEU A 579 5.03 14.89 17.42
CA LEU A 579 6.30 15.60 17.24
C LEU A 579 6.19 17.10 17.59
N ALA A 580 5.05 17.73 17.30
CA ALA A 580 4.84 19.13 17.63
C ALA A 580 4.87 19.40 19.14
N TRP A 581 4.56 18.40 19.97
CA TRP A 581 4.47 18.55 21.42
C TRP A 581 5.82 18.88 22.10
N PRO A 582 6.90 18.07 21.98
CA PRO A 582 8.20 18.42 22.56
C PRO A 582 8.79 19.71 21.94
N ASN A 583 8.54 19.97 20.65
CA ASN A 583 8.96 21.23 20.01
C ASN A 583 8.29 22.45 20.68
N SER A 584 6.98 22.38 20.94
CA SER A 584 6.26 23.44 21.65
C SER A 584 6.81 23.66 23.05
N GLU A 585 7.22 22.60 23.77
CA GLU A 585 7.81 22.73 25.09
C GLU A 585 9.20 23.38 25.07
N LEU A 586 10.04 23.04 24.08
CA LEU A 586 11.32 23.71 23.87
C LEU A 586 11.16 25.20 23.55
N MET A 587 10.19 25.57 22.70
CA MET A 587 9.91 26.97 22.40
C MET A 587 9.53 27.76 23.67
N LYS A 588 8.68 27.19 24.53
CA LYS A 588 8.29 27.83 25.81
C LYS A 588 9.48 28.02 26.76
N LEU A 589 10.42 27.07 26.78
CA LEU A 589 11.63 27.19 27.58
C LEU A 589 12.53 28.32 27.05
N ALA A 590 12.72 28.40 25.74
CA ALA A 590 13.51 29.45 25.10
C ALA A 590 12.92 30.85 25.33
N SER A 591 11.60 31.03 25.15
CA SER A 591 10.95 32.34 25.37
C SER A 591 11.11 32.83 26.82
N LYS A 592 11.02 31.93 27.81
CA LYS A 592 11.22 32.29 29.22
C LYS A 592 12.67 32.69 29.51
N GLU A 593 13.65 32.05 28.88
CA GLU A 593 15.06 32.43 29.04
C GLU A 593 15.35 33.81 28.49
N ASP A 594 14.70 34.20 27.38
CA ASP A 594 14.82 35.54 26.82
C ASP A 594 14.15 36.60 27.72
N GLU A 595 13.01 36.29 28.33
CA GLU A 595 12.36 37.14 29.34
C GLU A 595 13.23 37.29 30.60
N ASP A 596 13.75 36.19 31.15
CA ASP A 596 14.61 36.19 32.35
C ASP A 596 15.89 37.01 32.10
N LYS A 597 16.52 36.88 30.92
CA LYS A 597 17.69 37.67 30.51
C LYS A 597 17.38 39.15 30.33
N ASN A 598 16.25 39.49 29.72
CA ASN A 598 15.84 40.89 29.54
C ASN A 598 15.48 41.57 30.86
N THR A 599 14.88 40.82 31.80
CA THR A 599 14.54 41.33 33.14
C THR A 599 15.81 41.55 33.98
N SER A 600 16.76 40.61 33.93
CA SER A 600 18.06 40.73 34.61
C SER A 600 18.86 41.93 34.09
N LYS A 601 18.92 42.13 32.76
CA LYS A 601 19.57 43.31 32.15
C LYS A 601 18.92 44.62 32.57
N LYS A 602 17.59 44.67 32.70
CA LYS A 602 16.88 45.87 33.20
C LYS A 602 17.20 46.15 34.67
N GLN A 603 17.30 45.12 35.51
CA GLN A 603 17.67 45.29 36.93
C GLN A 603 19.14 45.72 37.12
N GLU A 604 20.06 45.24 36.29
CA GLU A 604 21.46 45.71 36.27
C GLU A 604 21.59 47.16 35.80
N MET A 605 20.71 47.63 34.90
CA MET A 605 20.69 49.05 34.48
C MET A 605 20.14 49.99 35.56
N VAL A 606 19.28 49.49 36.46
CA VAL A 606 18.69 50.29 37.56
C VAL A 606 19.61 50.36 38.79
N THR A 607 20.58 49.44 38.93
CA THR A 607 21.48 49.35 40.09
C THR A 607 22.86 49.98 39.90
N LYS A 608 23.19 50.54 38.73
CA LYS A 608 24.42 51.34 38.56
C LYS A 608 24.22 52.77 39.09
N PRO A 609 24.96 53.23 40.13
CA PRO A 609 24.93 54.63 40.54
C PRO A 609 25.55 55.49 39.43
N GLY A 610 24.87 56.58 39.09
CA GLY A 610 25.37 57.61 38.17
C GLY A 610 26.50 58.44 38.76
#